data_AF-A0A804NGG9-F1
#
_entry.id   AF-A0A804NGG9-F1
#
_cell.length_a   1.000
_cell.length_b   1.000
_cell.length_c   1.000
_cell.angle_alpha   90.00
_cell.angle_beta   90.00
_cell.angle_gamma   90.00
#
_symmetry.space_group_name_H-M   'P 1'
#
loop_
_entity.id
_entity.type
_entity.pdbx_description
1 polymer ?
#
loop_
_entity_poly.entity_id
_entity_poly.type
_entity_poly.pdbx_seq_one_letter_code
_entity_poly.pdbx_strand_id
1 'polypeptide(L)'
;MDHSSDEDTEISDSEIDDYEGKIYARLMSGDLKLNKNGENYICPFCSSKKKNYSKSSLVQHASGVSAAPNREAKEKAVHRALFKYLKNGLAKSPEPGSHATPVEPQPLQNRDEKFVWPWMGVLVNVPTEWKDGRQIGESGNRLKEQLSHFCPLRVIPLWTFRGHTGNAIVEFGKDWNGFRNARTFESHFAAGGFGKKDWIGKKNQGSELYGWLARAEDYNSPGIIADHLRKNGDLKSVNDLAKEGARKNDRLVANLANQIEVKNRYLQELECKYSETTASLEKMMGQREQLLQSYNEEISKMQQLARRHSQKIIDENQKLRSDLEAKMNDLDVRSKQLDEIAAKSDYDRRSLEQEKQKNAIKSSHLKLATLEQQKADENVLKLVEEQKREKHAALKKILMLEQQLDAKQKLELEIQQLKGKLKVMEHMPGDEDSASKNKINELSEALQEKIDELDGMESLNQTLVIKESKSNIELQEARKELENVGRHI
;
A
#
# COMPACT_ATOMS: atom_id res chain seq x y z
N MET A 1 30.29 -38.68 -1.41
CA MET A 1 29.18 -39.28 -0.63
C MET A 1 29.26 -38.61 0.73
N ASP A 2 28.51 -37.55 1.04
CA ASP A 2 27.06 -37.41 0.90
C ASP A 2 26.59 -36.49 -0.22
N HIS A 3 25.67 -37.03 -1.02
CA HIS A 3 24.77 -36.28 -1.87
C HIS A 3 23.54 -35.94 -1.01
N SER A 4 23.36 -34.68 -0.64
CA SER A 4 22.05 -34.20 -0.16
C SER A 4 21.34 -33.59 -1.35
N SER A 5 20.44 -34.38 -1.91
CA SER A 5 19.41 -33.97 -2.85
C SER A 5 18.49 -32.95 -2.19
N ASP A 6 18.65 -31.67 -2.54
CA ASP A 6 17.53 -30.72 -2.50
C ASP A 6 17.37 -30.20 -3.93
N GLU A 7 16.71 -31.02 -4.72
CA GLU A 7 16.17 -30.67 -6.03
C GLU A 7 15.24 -29.45 -5.88
N ASP A 8 15.57 -28.39 -6.62
CA ASP A 8 14.67 -27.48 -7.35
C ASP A 8 13.24 -27.30 -6.85
N THR A 9 13.09 -26.80 -5.62
CA THR A 9 11.87 -26.06 -5.27
C THR A 9 12.01 -24.64 -5.81
N GLU A 10 11.30 -24.33 -6.90
CA GLU A 10 11.11 -22.95 -7.37
C GLU A 10 10.36 -22.19 -6.28
N ILE A 11 11.00 -21.15 -5.75
CA ILE A 11 10.45 -20.32 -4.68
C ILE A 11 9.68 -19.18 -5.35
N SER A 12 8.48 -18.89 -4.88
CA SER A 12 7.70 -17.75 -5.37
C SER A 12 8.29 -16.43 -4.86
N ASP A 13 8.05 -15.31 -5.56
CA ASP A 13 8.45 -13.98 -5.09
C ASP A 13 7.86 -13.65 -3.69
N SER A 14 6.74 -14.28 -3.31
CA SER A 14 6.10 -14.15 -1.99
C SER A 14 6.88 -14.81 -0.85
N GLU A 15 7.81 -15.71 -1.14
CA GLU A 15 8.56 -16.52 -0.16
C GLU A 15 10.03 -16.06 0.00
N ILE A 16 10.40 -14.98 -0.68
CA ILE A 16 11.77 -14.43 -0.67
C ILE A 16 12.24 -14.07 0.74
N ASP A 17 11.37 -13.46 1.55
CA ASP A 17 11.73 -12.98 2.89
C ASP A 17 11.96 -14.16 3.86
N ASP A 18 11.14 -15.21 3.78
CA ASP A 18 11.31 -16.43 4.59
C ASP A 18 12.58 -17.19 4.21
N TYR A 19 12.88 -17.27 2.91
CA TYR A 19 14.10 -17.91 2.43
C TYR A 19 15.35 -17.09 2.76
N GLU A 20 15.28 -15.75 2.67
CA GLU A 20 16.33 -14.84 3.16
C GLU A 20 16.65 -15.13 4.63
N GLY A 21 15.62 -15.22 5.48
CA GLY A 21 15.76 -15.48 6.92
C GLY A 21 16.51 -16.78 7.22
N LYS A 22 16.15 -17.88 6.53
CA LYS A 22 16.79 -19.20 6.68
C LYS A 22 18.28 -19.16 6.29
N ILE A 23 18.60 -18.50 5.16
CA ILE A 23 19.98 -18.41 4.67
C ILE A 23 20.83 -17.51 5.56
N TYR A 24 20.27 -16.39 6.03
CA TYR A 24 20.94 -15.50 6.96
C TYR A 24 21.27 -16.22 8.29
N ALA A 25 20.35 -17.03 8.81
CA ALA A 25 20.58 -17.83 10.01
C ALA A 25 21.76 -18.82 9.83
N ARG A 26 21.83 -19.50 8.67
CA ARG A 26 22.93 -20.42 8.32
C ARG A 26 24.29 -19.73 8.15
N LEU A 27 24.30 -18.49 7.68
CA LEU A 27 25.52 -17.66 7.61
C LEU A 27 25.97 -17.21 9.01
N MET A 28 25.02 -16.94 9.91
CA MET A 28 25.30 -16.54 11.30
C MET A 28 25.76 -17.72 12.19
N SER A 29 25.18 -18.92 11.99
CA SER A 29 25.59 -20.14 12.71
C SER A 29 26.94 -20.68 12.24
N GLY A 30 27.41 -20.28 11.06
CA GLY A 30 28.65 -20.76 10.45
C GLY A 30 28.49 -22.05 9.65
N ASP A 31 27.26 -22.54 9.47
CA ASP A 31 26.92 -23.69 8.63
C ASP A 31 27.18 -23.38 7.14
N LEU A 32 27.01 -22.12 6.75
CA LEU A 32 27.39 -21.60 5.44
C LEU A 32 28.57 -20.64 5.60
N LYS A 33 29.72 -21.01 5.03
CA LYS A 33 30.97 -20.23 5.16
C LYS A 33 31.23 -19.41 3.90
N LEU A 34 31.67 -18.16 4.11
CA LEU A 34 32.24 -17.36 3.03
C LEU A 34 33.63 -17.88 2.70
N ASN A 35 33.81 -18.29 1.44
CA ASN A 35 35.11 -18.73 0.96
C ASN A 35 36.06 -17.52 0.86
N LYS A 36 37.06 -17.50 1.74
CA LYS A 36 38.16 -16.53 1.73
C LYS A 36 39.34 -17.09 0.93
N ASN A 37 39.88 -16.29 0.04
CA ASN A 37 41.09 -16.57 -0.72
C ASN A 37 42.07 -15.40 -0.52
N GLY A 38 42.86 -15.46 0.57
CA GLY A 38 43.67 -14.34 1.03
C GLY A 38 42.80 -13.18 1.55
N GLU A 39 43.05 -11.96 1.06
CA GLU A 39 42.27 -10.75 1.37
C GLU A 39 40.95 -10.65 0.57
N ASN A 40 40.72 -11.57 -0.35
CA ASN A 40 39.56 -11.57 -1.23
C ASN A 40 38.53 -12.63 -0.84
N TYR A 41 37.27 -12.35 -1.20
CA TYR A 41 36.11 -13.18 -0.94
C TYR A 41 35.51 -13.69 -2.24
N ILE A 42 34.92 -14.88 -2.21
CA ILE A 42 34.18 -15.47 -3.33
C ILE A 42 32.71 -15.57 -2.91
N CYS A 43 31.80 -15.12 -3.77
CA CYS A 43 30.37 -15.29 -3.55
C CYS A 43 30.02 -16.78 -3.59
N PRO A 44 29.45 -17.37 -2.51
CA PRO A 44 29.15 -18.80 -2.46
C PRO A 44 27.93 -19.20 -3.29
N PHE A 45 27.16 -18.23 -3.80
CA PHE A 45 25.89 -18.45 -4.49
C PHE A 45 25.96 -18.21 -6.00
N CYS A 46 27.11 -17.78 -6.54
CA CYS A 46 27.29 -17.53 -7.96
C CYS A 46 28.18 -18.62 -8.60
N SER A 47 27.59 -19.46 -9.45
CA SER A 47 28.28 -20.55 -10.15
C SER A 47 29.17 -20.08 -11.31
N SER A 48 29.05 -18.82 -11.74
CA SER A 48 29.72 -18.29 -12.93
C SER A 48 31.01 -17.53 -12.60
N LYS A 49 32.13 -18.26 -12.70
CA LYS A 49 33.55 -17.80 -12.65
C LYS A 49 33.99 -17.30 -11.25
N LYS A 50 35.10 -17.87 -10.76
CA LYS A 50 35.80 -17.53 -9.50
C LYS A 50 36.27 -16.07 -9.47
N LYS A 51 35.35 -15.11 -9.45
CA LYS A 51 35.64 -13.69 -9.27
C LYS A 51 35.97 -13.46 -7.81
N ASN A 52 37.16 -12.94 -7.58
CA ASN A 52 37.62 -12.50 -6.28
C ASN A 52 37.08 -11.09 -6.03
N TYR A 53 36.37 -10.90 -4.93
CA TYR A 53 35.81 -9.62 -4.51
C TYR A 53 36.57 -9.11 -3.28
N SER A 54 36.85 -7.81 -3.21
CA SER A 54 37.16 -7.18 -1.93
C SER A 54 35.88 -7.15 -1.07
N LYS A 55 36.01 -6.93 0.24
CA LYS A 55 34.82 -6.87 1.13
C LYS A 55 33.78 -5.85 0.66
N SER A 56 34.22 -4.68 0.18
CA SER A 56 33.33 -3.65 -0.36
C SER A 56 32.70 -4.02 -1.70
N SER A 57 33.45 -4.63 -2.63
CA SER A 57 32.91 -5.04 -3.92
C SER A 57 31.99 -6.26 -3.81
N LEU A 58 32.18 -7.12 -2.80
CA LEU A 58 31.25 -8.22 -2.52
C LEU A 58 29.90 -7.70 -2.00
N VAL A 59 29.91 -6.67 -1.15
CA VAL A 59 28.67 -6.01 -0.69
C VAL A 59 27.90 -5.41 -1.87
N GLN A 60 28.59 -4.72 -2.78
CA GLN A 60 27.97 -4.17 -3.98
C GLN A 60 27.43 -5.26 -4.92
N HIS A 61 28.19 -6.36 -5.09
CA HIS A 61 27.74 -7.51 -5.88
C HIS A 61 26.46 -8.12 -5.29
N ALA A 62 26.43 -8.41 -3.98
CA ALA A 62 25.26 -8.97 -3.32
C ALA A 62 24.03 -8.05 -3.44
N SER A 63 24.22 -6.74 -3.24
CA SER A 63 23.16 -5.75 -3.42
C SER A 63 22.64 -5.71 -4.85
N GLY A 64 23.54 -5.72 -5.84
CA GLY A 64 23.18 -5.65 -7.25
C GLY A 64 22.40 -6.88 -7.73
N VAL A 65 22.79 -8.07 -7.29
CA VAL A 65 22.07 -9.31 -7.63
C VAL A 65 20.71 -9.37 -6.93
N SER A 66 20.62 -8.94 -5.67
CA SER A 66 19.33 -8.91 -4.95
C SER A 66 18.30 -7.95 -5.56
N ALA A 67 18.74 -6.91 -6.26
CA ALA A 67 17.86 -5.88 -6.84
C ALA A 67 17.56 -6.08 -8.33
N ALA A 68 18.15 -7.09 -8.98
CA ALA A 68 17.97 -7.31 -10.41
C ALA A 68 16.59 -7.92 -10.72
N PRO A 69 15.78 -7.33 -11.61
CA PRO A 69 14.40 -7.76 -11.87
C PRO A 69 14.34 -9.16 -12.50
N ASN A 70 15.27 -9.48 -13.41
CA ASN A 70 15.31 -10.72 -14.19
C ASN A 70 16.00 -11.90 -13.48
N ARG A 71 16.12 -11.85 -12.15
CA ARG A 71 16.73 -12.91 -11.33
C ARG A 71 15.66 -13.72 -10.63
N GLU A 72 15.88 -15.02 -10.52
CA GLU A 72 14.99 -15.94 -9.81
C GLU A 72 14.86 -15.54 -8.32
N ALA A 73 13.68 -15.77 -7.73
CA ALA A 73 13.39 -15.42 -6.34
C ALA A 73 14.41 -16.01 -5.36
N LYS A 74 14.84 -17.25 -5.60
CA LYS A 74 15.89 -17.94 -4.83
C LYS A 74 17.23 -17.21 -4.91
N GLU A 75 17.66 -16.79 -6.11
CA GLU A 75 18.89 -16.01 -6.30
C GLU A 75 18.82 -14.66 -5.60
N LYS A 76 17.65 -13.99 -5.65
CA LYS A 76 17.42 -12.73 -4.93
C LYS A 76 17.53 -12.91 -3.42
N ALA A 77 16.86 -13.92 -2.86
CA ALA A 77 16.83 -14.21 -1.43
C ALA A 77 18.22 -14.52 -0.86
N VAL A 78 19.01 -15.39 -1.52
CA VAL A 78 20.36 -15.75 -1.03
C VAL A 78 21.32 -14.55 -1.07
N HIS A 79 21.22 -13.68 -2.08
CA HIS A 79 22.07 -12.49 -2.19
C HIS A 79 21.62 -11.38 -1.24
N ARG A 80 20.32 -11.27 -0.93
CA ARG A 80 19.80 -10.36 0.09
C ARG A 80 20.28 -10.76 1.49
N ALA A 81 20.26 -12.07 1.79
CA ALA A 81 20.83 -12.62 3.03
C ALA A 81 22.34 -12.37 3.15
N LEU A 82 23.08 -12.57 2.06
CA LEU A 82 24.52 -12.30 1.99
C LEU A 82 24.84 -10.81 2.23
N PHE A 83 24.11 -9.91 1.58
CA PHE A 83 24.26 -8.47 1.77
C PHE A 83 24.04 -8.05 3.22
N LYS A 84 22.97 -8.56 3.85
CA LYS A 84 22.64 -8.32 5.26
C LYS A 84 23.75 -8.81 6.19
N TYR A 85 24.26 -10.01 5.95
CA TYR A 85 25.38 -10.59 6.71
C TYR A 85 26.65 -9.74 6.62
N LEU A 86 27.05 -9.34 5.40
CA LEU A 86 28.25 -8.54 5.18
C LEU A 86 28.13 -7.13 5.77
N LYS A 87 26.96 -6.50 5.66
CA LYS A 87 26.69 -5.16 6.24
C LYS A 87 26.73 -5.20 7.77
N ASN A 88 26.17 -6.24 8.38
CA ASN A 88 26.20 -6.42 9.84
C ASN A 88 27.61 -6.76 10.35
N GLY A 89 28.41 -7.50 9.58
CA GLY A 89 29.84 -7.72 9.86
C GLY A 89 30.72 -6.48 9.68
N LEU A 90 30.30 -5.52 8.85
CA LEU A 90 30.96 -4.21 8.70
C LEU A 90 30.70 -3.30 9.91
N ALA A 91 29.51 -3.39 10.50
CA ALA A 91 29.15 -2.65 11.71
C ALA A 91 29.85 -3.15 12.99
N LYS A 92 30.43 -4.35 12.98
CA LYS A 92 31.07 -4.99 14.15
C LYS A 92 32.60 -5.17 14.04
N SER A 93 33.24 -4.60 13.03
CA SER A 93 34.69 -4.72 12.84
C SER A 93 35.38 -3.37 13.04
N PRO A 94 35.94 -3.08 14.23
CA PRO A 94 37.02 -2.12 14.35
C PRO A 94 38.26 -2.79 13.80
N GLU A 95 38.57 -2.61 12.51
CA GLU A 95 39.88 -3.00 12.01
C GLU A 95 40.93 -1.97 12.47
N PRO A 96 42.01 -2.44 13.12
CA PRO A 96 43.15 -1.60 13.49
C PRO A 96 43.99 -1.34 12.24
N GLY A 97 43.85 -0.14 11.68
CA GLY A 97 44.60 0.32 10.52
C GLY A 97 45.56 1.45 10.87
N SER A 98 46.84 1.17 10.71
CA SER A 98 48.00 2.06 10.71
C SER A 98 48.43 2.67 12.05
N HIS A 99 49.51 2.09 12.59
CA HIS A 99 50.46 2.78 13.45
C HIS A 99 51.01 4.01 12.71
N ALA A 100 50.33 5.16 12.87
CA ALA A 100 51.07 6.38 13.08
C ALA A 100 51.64 6.26 14.51
N THR A 101 52.96 6.30 14.62
CA THR A 101 53.65 6.55 15.89
C THR A 101 52.84 7.52 16.75
N PRO A 102 52.58 7.20 18.03
CA PRO A 102 52.10 8.21 18.95
C PRO A 102 53.20 9.25 19.05
N VAL A 103 53.08 10.34 18.30
CA VAL A 103 53.54 11.60 18.83
C VAL A 103 52.62 11.82 20.00
N GLU A 104 53.11 11.43 21.18
CA GLU A 104 52.62 11.89 22.46
C GLU A 104 52.21 13.35 22.26
N PRO A 105 50.93 13.71 22.43
CA PRO A 105 50.55 15.10 22.34
C PRO A 105 51.36 15.78 23.42
N GLN A 106 52.40 16.51 23.00
CA GLN A 106 53.04 17.51 23.83
C GLN A 106 51.89 18.23 24.53
N PRO A 107 51.94 18.40 25.86
CA PRO A 107 50.83 18.94 26.62
C PRO A 107 50.39 20.21 25.93
N LEU A 108 49.19 20.17 25.32
CA LEU A 108 48.60 21.32 24.65
C LEU A 108 48.56 22.43 25.70
N GLN A 109 49.52 23.33 25.62
CA GLN A 109 49.50 24.57 26.37
C GLN A 109 48.16 25.22 26.00
N ASN A 110 47.29 25.34 27.02
CA ASN A 110 45.95 25.93 26.99
C ASN A 110 44.85 25.18 26.23
N ARG A 111 44.24 24.17 26.89
CA ARG A 111 42.88 23.71 26.57
C ARG A 111 41.81 24.81 26.71
N ASP A 112 42.15 25.91 27.37
CA ASP A 112 41.30 27.09 27.57
C ASP A 112 41.62 28.24 26.59
N GLU A 113 42.43 27.96 25.56
CA GLU A 113 42.77 28.98 24.57
C GLU A 113 41.52 29.47 23.84
N LYS A 114 41.29 30.79 23.93
CA LYS A 114 40.15 31.46 23.31
C LYS A 114 40.56 32.12 22.01
N PHE A 115 39.75 31.85 21.00
CA PHE A 115 39.83 32.42 19.67
C PHE A 115 38.65 33.35 19.47
N VAL A 116 38.78 34.31 18.56
CA VAL A 116 37.61 35.07 18.14
C VAL A 116 36.77 34.19 17.22
N TRP A 117 35.47 34.10 17.51
CA TRP A 117 34.44 33.40 16.75
C TRP A 117 33.44 34.40 16.17
N PRO A 118 33.15 34.40 14.86
CA PRO A 118 33.69 33.55 13.79
C PRO A 118 35.21 33.61 13.69
N TRP A 119 35.84 32.54 13.19
CA TRP A 119 37.31 32.47 13.09
C TRP A 119 37.84 33.62 12.23
N MET A 120 38.71 34.44 12.83
CA MET A 120 39.28 35.63 12.20
C MET A 120 40.80 35.60 12.30
N GLY A 121 41.48 35.78 11.17
CA GLY A 121 42.90 36.07 11.10
C GLY A 121 43.17 37.57 11.14
N VAL A 122 44.26 37.96 11.77
CA VAL A 122 44.81 39.31 11.70
C VAL A 122 45.91 39.33 10.64
N LEU A 123 45.85 40.30 9.74
CA LEU A 123 46.87 40.55 8.72
C LEU A 123 47.38 41.98 8.91
N VAL A 124 48.68 42.17 9.08
CA VAL A 124 49.30 43.48 9.27
C VAL A 124 50.43 43.71 8.28
N ASN A 125 50.90 44.96 8.21
CA ASN A 125 51.88 45.45 7.23
C ASN A 125 51.38 45.37 5.78
N VAL A 126 50.08 45.52 5.56
CA VAL A 126 49.49 45.62 4.22
C VAL A 126 50.03 46.87 3.53
N PRO A 127 50.61 46.76 2.31
CA PRO A 127 51.16 47.90 1.59
C PRO A 127 50.15 49.03 1.42
N THR A 128 50.62 50.25 1.68
CA THR A 128 49.82 51.46 1.56
C THR A 128 50.62 52.58 0.93
N GLU A 129 49.95 53.45 0.21
CA GLU A 129 50.54 54.61 -0.45
C GLU A 129 49.86 55.88 0.06
N TRP A 130 50.63 56.95 0.19
CA TRP A 130 50.09 58.26 0.55
C TRP A 130 49.71 59.02 -0.72
N LYS A 131 48.41 59.27 -0.91
CA LYS A 131 47.89 59.96 -2.10
C LYS A 131 46.75 60.91 -1.72
N ASP A 132 46.80 62.14 -2.22
CA ASP A 132 45.76 63.16 -2.02
C ASP A 132 45.37 63.39 -0.54
N GLY A 133 46.36 63.36 0.36
CA GLY A 133 46.18 63.60 1.80
C GLY A 133 45.55 62.43 2.57
N ARG A 134 45.41 61.25 1.95
CA ARG A 134 44.93 60.02 2.60
C ARG A 134 45.83 58.83 2.29
N GLN A 135 45.80 57.84 3.16
CA GLN A 135 46.44 56.55 2.94
C GLN A 135 45.52 55.66 2.11
N ILE A 136 45.98 55.23 0.94
CA ILE A 136 45.28 54.26 0.08
C ILE A 136 45.98 52.90 0.19
N GLY A 137 45.24 51.82 -0.03
CA GLY A 137 45.76 50.46 0.06
C GLY A 137 44.94 49.51 -0.80
N GLU A 138 45.38 48.26 -0.88
CA GLU A 138 44.68 47.24 -1.65
C GLU A 138 43.24 47.01 -1.14
N SER A 139 42.34 46.69 -2.07
CA SER A 139 40.96 46.35 -1.70
C SER A 139 40.92 44.99 -1.02
N GLY A 140 39.90 44.78 -0.18
CA GLY A 140 39.67 43.48 0.47
C GLY A 140 39.52 42.33 -0.53
N ASN A 141 38.95 42.56 -1.70
CA ASN A 141 38.81 41.54 -2.74
C ASN A 141 40.17 41.13 -3.32
N ARG A 142 41.07 42.10 -3.56
CA ARG A 142 42.41 41.81 -4.06
C ARG A 142 43.24 41.04 -3.04
N LEU A 143 43.17 41.42 -1.76
CA LEU A 143 43.81 40.66 -0.68
C LEU A 143 43.22 39.26 -0.53
N LYS A 144 41.90 39.11 -0.72
CA LYS A 144 41.23 37.79 -0.70
C LYS A 144 41.74 36.89 -1.83
N GLU A 145 41.96 37.42 -3.03
CA GLU A 145 42.52 36.67 -4.17
C GLU A 145 43.94 36.19 -3.88
N GLN A 146 44.79 37.05 -3.30
CA GLN A 146 46.15 36.69 -2.88
C GLN A 146 46.16 35.58 -1.83
N LEU A 147 45.20 35.62 -0.91
CA LEU A 147 45.06 34.64 0.18
C LEU A 147 44.14 33.46 -0.18
N SER A 148 43.79 33.29 -1.45
CA SER A 148 42.76 32.32 -1.90
C SER A 148 43.05 30.87 -1.52
N HIS A 149 44.33 30.49 -1.42
CA HIS A 149 44.76 29.15 -1.02
C HIS A 149 44.45 28.81 0.45
N PHE A 150 44.13 29.80 1.29
CA PHE A 150 43.61 29.60 2.65
C PHE A 150 42.08 29.56 2.69
N CYS A 151 41.41 29.70 1.55
CA CYS A 151 39.96 29.76 1.43
C CYS A 151 39.28 30.76 2.42
N PRO A 152 39.72 32.02 2.49
CA PRO A 152 39.06 33.03 3.29
C PRO A 152 37.67 33.35 2.72
N LEU A 153 36.68 33.56 3.59
CA LEU A 153 35.36 34.04 3.18
C LEU A 153 35.43 35.50 2.73
N ARG A 154 36.16 36.32 3.49
CA ARG A 154 36.28 37.76 3.26
C ARG A 154 37.59 38.28 3.85
N VAL A 155 38.19 39.29 3.21
CA VAL A 155 39.28 40.08 3.79
C VAL A 155 38.81 41.51 3.92
N ILE A 156 38.92 42.08 5.12
CA ILE A 156 38.37 43.38 5.50
C ILE A 156 39.53 44.28 5.89
N PRO A 157 39.98 45.17 4.99
CA PRO A 157 40.96 46.18 5.36
C PRO A 157 40.35 47.16 6.35
N LEU A 158 41.14 47.59 7.34
CA LEU A 158 40.71 48.48 8.41
C LEU A 158 41.06 49.93 8.06
N TRP A 159 40.09 50.83 8.23
CA TRP A 159 40.16 52.22 7.78
C TRP A 159 39.96 53.20 8.94
N THR A 160 40.66 54.34 8.89
CA THR A 160 40.38 55.51 9.72
C THR A 160 40.03 56.72 8.86
N PHE A 161 39.72 57.86 9.48
CA PHE A 161 39.53 59.12 8.77
C PHE A 161 40.76 59.52 7.91
N ARG A 162 41.97 59.02 8.26
CA ARG A 162 43.21 59.25 7.50
C ARG A 162 43.42 58.27 6.35
N GLY A 163 42.55 57.26 6.18
CA GLY A 163 42.66 56.25 5.14
C GLY A 163 42.96 54.84 5.67
N HIS A 164 43.49 54.00 4.79
CA HIS A 164 43.82 52.60 5.03
C HIS A 164 44.89 52.46 6.11
N THR A 165 44.70 51.60 7.12
CA THR A 165 45.60 51.52 8.28
C THR A 165 46.79 50.58 8.11
N GLY A 166 46.86 49.86 7.00
CA GLY A 166 47.86 48.79 6.80
C GLY A 166 47.51 47.49 7.53
N ASN A 167 46.31 47.41 8.12
CA ASN A 167 45.80 46.22 8.81
C ASN A 167 44.54 45.72 8.09
N ALA A 168 44.36 44.40 8.06
CA ALA A 168 43.16 43.75 7.55
C ALA A 168 42.77 42.56 8.43
N ILE A 169 41.49 42.23 8.42
CA ILE A 169 40.92 41.05 9.09
C ILE A 169 40.52 40.03 8.04
N VAL A 170 40.97 38.79 8.20
CA VAL A 170 40.66 37.67 7.32
C VAL A 170 39.59 36.82 8.00
N GLU A 171 38.37 36.82 7.48
CA GLU A 171 37.26 36.01 8.02
C GLU A 171 37.23 34.62 7.36
N PHE A 172 37.06 33.58 8.16
CA PHE A 172 36.90 32.19 7.71
C PHE A 172 35.51 31.63 8.01
N GLY A 173 35.24 30.41 7.51
CA GLY A 173 33.97 29.69 7.70
C GLY A 173 33.53 29.57 9.15
N LYS A 174 32.23 29.66 9.44
CA LYS A 174 31.65 29.43 10.78
C LYS A 174 31.50 27.93 11.09
N ASP A 175 32.52 27.15 10.81
CA ASP A 175 32.53 25.70 10.91
C ASP A 175 33.94 25.17 11.23
N TRP A 176 34.06 23.85 11.41
CA TRP A 176 35.35 23.22 11.69
C TRP A 176 36.31 23.27 10.50
N ASN A 177 35.79 23.38 9.26
CA ASN A 177 36.63 23.58 8.09
C ASN A 177 37.23 25.00 8.08
N GLY A 178 36.44 26.03 8.42
CA GLY A 178 36.91 27.37 8.64
C GLY A 178 38.00 27.46 9.71
N PHE A 179 37.89 26.68 10.79
CA PHE A 179 38.95 26.60 11.80
C PHE A 179 40.26 26.04 11.22
N ARG A 180 40.17 24.95 10.44
CA ARG A 180 41.32 24.34 9.78
C ARG A 180 41.98 25.33 8.82
N ASN A 181 41.19 26.01 8.00
CA ASN A 181 41.67 27.04 7.08
C ASN A 181 42.40 28.17 7.81
N ALA A 182 41.82 28.65 8.92
CA ALA A 182 42.41 29.70 9.75
C ALA A 182 43.73 29.25 10.41
N ARG A 183 43.83 27.97 10.81
CA ARG A 183 45.08 27.37 11.32
C ARG A 183 46.14 27.21 10.24
N THR A 184 45.76 26.87 9.01
CA THR A 184 46.68 26.81 7.87
C THR A 184 47.24 28.21 7.56
N PHE A 185 46.39 29.24 7.60
CA PHE A 185 46.81 30.65 7.49
C PHE A 185 47.85 31.01 8.55
N GLU A 186 47.56 30.78 9.83
CA GLU A 186 48.49 31.06 10.93
C GLU A 186 49.81 30.30 10.78
N SER A 187 49.74 29.02 10.44
CA SER A 187 50.93 28.16 10.31
C SER A 187 51.84 28.59 9.17
N HIS A 188 51.26 29.06 8.05
CA HIS A 188 52.02 29.55 6.91
C HIS A 188 52.86 30.78 7.27
N PHE A 189 52.25 31.79 7.90
CA PHE A 189 52.96 32.99 8.32
C PHE A 189 54.00 32.70 9.41
N ALA A 190 53.67 31.83 10.37
CA ALA A 190 54.62 31.41 11.39
C ALA A 190 55.83 30.66 10.79
N ALA A 191 55.61 29.75 9.84
CA ALA A 191 56.70 29.02 9.18
C ALA A 191 57.62 29.92 8.35
N GLY A 192 57.09 31.01 7.78
CA GLY A 192 57.87 32.03 7.08
C GLY A 192 58.63 33.01 7.98
N GLY A 193 58.46 32.94 9.31
CA GLY A 193 59.02 33.94 10.23
C GLY A 193 58.31 35.30 10.15
N PHE A 194 57.01 35.26 9.81
CA PHE A 194 56.10 36.39 9.68
C PHE A 194 54.85 36.23 10.57
N GLY A 195 54.97 35.50 11.67
CA GLY A 195 53.90 35.36 12.65
C GLY A 195 53.84 36.54 13.64
N LYS A 196 52.88 36.49 14.57
CA LYS A 196 52.70 37.52 15.61
C LYS A 196 53.97 37.79 16.43
N LYS A 197 54.68 36.72 16.82
CA LYS A 197 55.92 36.82 17.62
C LYS A 197 57.01 37.55 16.84
N ASP A 198 57.12 37.27 15.54
CA ASP A 198 58.09 37.92 14.65
C ASP A 198 57.76 39.40 14.45
N TRP A 199 56.48 39.73 14.31
CA TRP A 199 55.99 41.10 14.22
C TRP A 199 56.33 41.93 15.47
N ILE A 200 56.14 41.36 16.66
CA ILE A 200 56.46 42.05 17.93
C ILE A 200 57.98 42.19 18.11
N GLY A 201 58.77 41.21 17.67
CA GLY A 201 60.23 41.19 17.82
C GLY A 201 60.97 42.09 16.81
N LYS A 202 60.51 42.15 15.55
CA LYS A 202 61.08 42.98 14.49
C LYS A 202 60.32 44.31 14.47
N LYS A 203 60.89 45.37 15.05
CA LYS A 203 60.31 46.73 15.10
C LYS A 203 60.11 47.36 13.69
N ASN A 204 59.19 46.82 12.90
CA ASN A 204 58.79 47.27 11.56
C ASN A 204 59.93 47.31 10.52
N GLN A 205 60.78 46.28 10.47
CA GLN A 205 61.81 46.17 9.43
C GLN A 205 61.33 45.21 8.33
N GLY A 206 60.89 45.75 7.18
CA GLY A 206 60.56 44.99 5.96
C GLY A 206 59.21 45.30 5.32
N SER A 207 59.01 44.84 4.08
CA SER A 207 57.80 45.01 3.26
C SER A 207 56.82 43.82 3.31
N GLU A 208 57.16 42.76 4.04
CA GLU A 208 56.41 41.51 4.05
C GLU A 208 55.15 41.58 4.91
N LEU A 209 54.12 40.84 4.53
CA LEU A 209 52.88 40.69 5.30
C LEU A 209 53.11 39.81 6.53
N TYR A 210 52.46 40.14 7.63
CA TYR A 210 52.45 39.32 8.85
C TYR A 210 51.03 38.87 9.16
N GLY A 211 50.87 37.61 9.57
CA GLY A 211 49.57 36.99 9.74
C GLY A 211 49.50 36.04 10.93
N TRP A 212 48.39 36.07 11.67
CA TRP A 212 48.11 35.11 12.73
C TRP A 212 46.62 34.96 13.00
N LEU A 213 46.23 33.90 13.69
CA LEU A 213 44.85 33.70 14.12
C LEU A 213 44.54 34.58 15.34
N ALA A 214 43.40 35.29 15.33
CA ALA A 214 43.03 36.21 16.40
C ALA A 214 42.69 35.48 17.71
N ARG A 215 43.32 35.92 18.80
CA ARG A 215 43.18 35.34 20.14
C ARG A 215 42.72 36.38 21.16
N ALA A 216 42.59 35.95 22.41
CA ALA A 216 42.24 36.81 23.54
C ALA A 216 43.09 38.09 23.62
N GLU A 217 44.39 38.01 23.36
CA GLU A 217 45.26 39.20 23.36
C GLU A 217 44.86 40.21 22.28
N ASP A 218 44.60 39.76 21.05
CA ASP A 218 44.23 40.64 19.93
C ASP A 218 42.85 41.27 20.20
N TYR A 219 41.93 40.48 20.76
CA TYR A 219 40.59 40.91 21.12
C TYR A 219 40.55 41.92 22.30
N ASN A 220 41.43 41.76 23.29
CA ASN A 220 41.46 42.58 24.50
C ASN A 220 42.40 43.80 24.38
N SER A 221 43.29 43.82 23.38
CA SER A 221 44.20 44.94 23.16
C SER A 221 43.45 46.25 22.81
N PRO A 222 44.06 47.43 23.04
CA PRO A 222 43.55 48.67 22.50
C PRO A 222 43.91 48.79 21.01
N GLY A 223 43.02 49.40 20.22
CA GLY A 223 43.27 49.73 18.81
C GLY A 223 42.26 49.15 17.85
N ILE A 224 42.36 49.57 16.58
CA ILE A 224 41.36 49.32 15.55
C ILE A 224 41.12 47.84 15.24
N ILE A 225 42.15 47.01 15.38
CA ILE A 225 42.06 45.54 15.21
C ILE A 225 41.11 44.98 16.27
N ALA A 226 41.38 45.29 17.54
CA ALA A 226 40.58 44.81 18.65
C ALA A 226 39.14 45.34 18.63
N ASP A 227 38.96 46.62 18.26
CA ASP A 227 37.63 47.22 18.07
C ASP A 227 36.82 46.48 17.01
N HIS A 228 37.46 46.12 15.89
CA HIS A 228 36.82 45.32 14.85
C HIS A 228 36.47 43.92 15.34
N LEU A 229 37.39 43.25 16.04
CA LEU A 229 37.17 41.89 16.56
C LEU A 229 36.00 41.85 17.55
N ARG A 230 35.92 42.80 18.50
CA ARG A 230 34.80 42.92 19.46
C ARG A 230 33.46 43.21 18.81
N LYS A 231 33.47 43.99 17.71
CA LYS A 231 32.24 44.34 17.00
C LYS A 231 31.69 43.18 16.17
N ASN A 232 32.55 42.25 15.74
CA ASN A 232 32.20 41.22 14.75
C ASN A 232 32.39 39.77 15.23
N GLY A 233 32.81 39.55 16.48
CA GLY A 233 32.93 38.21 17.04
C GLY A 233 33.05 38.19 18.56
N ASP A 234 33.00 36.99 19.11
CA ASP A 234 33.10 36.69 20.54
C ASP A 234 34.31 35.81 20.83
N LEU A 235 34.93 35.93 22.01
CA LEU A 235 35.96 35.00 22.44
C LEU A 235 35.35 33.65 22.86
N LYS A 236 35.63 32.59 22.10
CA LYS A 236 35.20 31.22 22.38
C LYS A 236 36.37 30.24 22.36
N SER A 237 36.31 29.22 23.22
CA SER A 237 37.22 28.08 23.11
C SER A 237 36.68 27.03 22.14
N VAL A 238 37.57 26.18 21.61
CA VAL A 238 37.19 25.02 20.79
C VAL A 238 36.25 24.09 21.55
N ASN A 239 36.44 23.93 22.87
CA ASN A 239 35.62 23.07 23.71
C ASN A 239 34.19 23.64 23.89
N ASP A 240 34.06 24.95 24.06
CA ASP A 240 32.75 25.60 24.20
C ASP A 240 31.92 25.42 22.92
N LEU A 241 32.55 25.64 21.75
CA LEU A 241 31.91 25.45 20.45
C LEU A 241 31.52 23.99 20.21
N ALA A 242 32.38 23.04 20.57
CA ALA A 242 32.08 21.61 20.48
C ALA A 242 30.89 21.21 21.36
N LYS A 243 30.86 21.68 22.62
CA LYS A 243 29.74 21.43 23.55
C LYS A 243 28.45 22.08 23.09
N GLU A 244 28.50 23.31 22.57
CA GLU A 244 27.33 24.00 22.02
C GLU A 244 26.77 23.24 20.81
N GLY A 245 27.63 22.77 19.91
CA GLY A 245 27.24 21.93 18.77
C GLY A 245 26.62 20.60 19.20
N ALA A 246 27.24 19.90 20.15
CA ALA A 246 26.72 18.64 20.68
C ALA A 246 25.32 18.82 21.29
N ARG A 247 25.12 19.83 22.15
CA ARG A 247 23.81 20.14 22.75
C ARG A 247 22.71 20.43 21.72
N LYS A 248 23.04 21.16 20.65
CA LYS A 248 22.09 21.45 19.56
C LYS A 248 21.71 20.17 18.82
N ASN A 249 22.68 19.30 18.55
CA ASN A 249 22.44 18.00 17.91
C ASN A 249 21.62 17.08 18.81
N ASP A 250 21.95 16.96 20.09
CA ASP A 250 21.21 16.12 21.05
C ASP A 250 19.74 16.56 21.16
N ARG A 251 19.49 17.87 21.19
CA ARG A 251 18.12 18.42 21.17
C ARG A 251 17.37 18.06 19.89
N LEU A 252 18.04 18.13 18.74
CA LEU A 252 17.44 17.74 17.46
C LEU A 252 17.12 16.24 17.44
N VAL A 253 18.06 15.40 17.89
CA VAL A 253 17.88 13.95 17.99
C VAL A 253 16.71 13.61 18.92
N ALA A 254 16.62 14.25 20.09
CA ALA A 254 15.50 14.03 21.02
C ALA A 254 14.15 14.44 20.41
N ASN A 255 14.08 15.58 19.72
CA ASN A 255 12.86 16.01 19.04
C ASN A 255 12.44 15.03 17.94
N LEU A 256 13.39 14.55 17.14
CA LEU A 256 13.13 13.56 16.09
C LEU A 256 12.69 12.22 16.68
N ALA A 257 13.33 11.76 17.77
CA ALA A 257 12.93 10.55 18.47
C ALA A 257 11.48 10.63 18.98
N ASN A 258 11.09 11.77 19.58
CA ASN A 258 9.71 12.00 20.01
C ASN A 258 8.72 11.96 18.84
N GLN A 259 9.07 12.53 17.68
CA GLN A 259 8.21 12.46 16.49
C GLN A 259 8.06 11.02 15.97
N ILE A 260 9.14 10.23 16.00
CA ILE A 260 9.11 8.81 15.63
C ILE A 260 8.19 8.05 16.59
N GLU A 261 8.29 8.30 17.89
CA GLU A 261 7.44 7.65 18.89
C GLU A 261 5.95 7.96 18.68
N VAL A 262 5.59 9.22 18.44
CA VAL A 262 4.21 9.62 18.15
C VAL A 262 3.68 8.91 16.89
N LYS A 263 4.47 8.85 15.82
CA LYS A 263 4.08 8.15 14.59
C LYS A 263 3.94 6.65 14.79
N ASN A 264 4.82 6.02 15.58
CA ASN A 264 4.72 4.60 15.90
C ASN A 264 3.45 4.28 16.69
N ARG A 265 3.06 5.15 17.65
CA ARG A 265 1.81 4.99 18.39
C ARG A 265 0.59 5.07 17.46
N TYR A 266 0.59 6.04 16.54
CA TYR A 266 -0.47 6.16 15.54
C TYR A 266 -0.55 4.93 14.61
N LEU A 267 0.59 4.38 14.19
CA LEU A 267 0.62 3.14 13.41
C LEU A 267 0.01 1.96 14.18
N GLN A 268 0.31 1.81 15.47
CA GLN A 268 -0.30 0.79 16.32
C GLN A 268 -1.81 0.97 16.46
N GLU A 269 -2.30 2.21 16.63
CA GLU A 269 -3.74 2.49 16.67
C GLU A 269 -4.44 2.13 15.36
N LEU A 270 -3.81 2.38 14.22
CA LEU A 270 -4.33 1.99 12.90
C LEU A 270 -4.35 0.47 12.73
N GLU A 271 -3.30 -0.22 13.16
CA GLU A 271 -3.22 -1.69 13.12
C GLU A 271 -4.33 -2.33 13.97
N CYS A 272 -4.56 -1.82 15.19
CA CYS A 272 -5.67 -2.25 16.04
C CYS A 272 -7.02 -2.04 15.34
N LYS A 273 -7.29 -0.83 14.83
CA LYS A 273 -8.55 -0.54 14.11
C LYS A 273 -8.73 -1.44 12.89
N TYR A 274 -7.67 -1.67 12.13
CA TYR A 274 -7.71 -2.57 10.98
C TYR A 274 -8.09 -4.00 11.40
N SER A 275 -7.46 -4.52 12.45
CA SER A 275 -7.77 -5.85 12.99
C SER A 275 -9.22 -5.96 13.47
N GLU A 276 -9.74 -4.94 14.17
CA GLU A 276 -11.13 -4.87 14.62
C GLU A 276 -12.11 -4.86 13.44
N THR A 277 -11.84 -4.04 12.42
CA THR A 277 -12.69 -3.98 11.22
C THR A 277 -12.69 -5.28 10.44
N THR A 278 -11.54 -5.96 10.36
CA THR A 278 -11.40 -7.24 9.68
C THR A 278 -12.19 -8.33 10.41
N ALA A 279 -12.06 -8.43 11.74
CA ALA A 279 -12.81 -9.38 12.55
C ALA A 279 -14.34 -9.14 12.50
N SER A 280 -14.76 -7.88 12.47
CA SER A 280 -16.17 -7.52 12.30
C SER A 280 -16.70 -7.95 10.92
N LEU A 281 -15.92 -7.74 9.86
CA LEU A 281 -16.27 -8.16 8.51
C LEU A 281 -16.37 -9.69 8.39
N GLU A 282 -15.39 -10.43 8.92
CA GLU A 282 -15.42 -11.90 8.94
C GLU A 282 -16.67 -12.43 9.65
N LYS A 283 -17.06 -11.82 10.77
CA LYS A 283 -18.31 -12.17 11.47
C LYS A 283 -19.55 -11.94 10.62
N MET A 284 -19.64 -10.79 9.94
CA MET A 284 -20.76 -10.47 9.05
C MET A 284 -20.83 -11.42 7.84
N MET A 285 -19.67 -11.78 7.29
CA MET A 285 -19.57 -12.76 6.20
C MET A 285 -20.06 -14.14 6.65
N GLY A 286 -19.62 -14.61 7.82
CA GLY A 286 -20.09 -15.88 8.39
C GLY A 286 -21.60 -15.89 8.64
N GLN A 287 -22.17 -14.80 9.14
CA GLN A 287 -23.63 -14.66 9.31
C GLN A 287 -24.38 -14.71 7.96
N ARG A 288 -23.86 -14.05 6.93
CA ARG A 288 -24.42 -14.08 5.58
C ARG A 288 -24.39 -15.49 4.99
N GLU A 289 -23.29 -16.20 5.15
CA GLU A 289 -23.13 -17.57 4.65
C GLU A 289 -24.11 -18.53 5.34
N GLN A 290 -24.27 -18.41 6.66
CA GLN A 290 -25.25 -19.19 7.41
C GLN A 290 -26.69 -18.91 6.94
N LEU A 291 -27.04 -17.65 6.68
CA LEU A 291 -28.34 -17.28 6.14
C LEU A 291 -28.57 -17.89 4.75
N LEU A 292 -27.60 -17.77 3.84
CA LEU A 292 -27.68 -18.37 2.51
C LEU A 292 -27.85 -19.89 2.58
N GLN A 293 -27.15 -20.55 3.50
CA GLN A 293 -27.26 -21.99 3.69
C GLN A 293 -28.67 -22.39 4.14
N SER A 294 -29.22 -21.74 5.18
CA SER A 294 -30.59 -21.99 5.64
C SER A 294 -31.65 -21.73 4.56
N TYR A 295 -31.49 -20.67 3.76
CA TYR A 295 -32.38 -20.36 2.65
C TYR A 295 -32.35 -21.44 1.58
N ASN A 296 -31.15 -21.90 1.19
CA ASN A 296 -30.97 -22.98 0.21
C ASN A 296 -31.54 -24.32 0.70
N GLU A 297 -31.41 -24.62 1.99
CA GLU A 297 -32.02 -25.79 2.61
C GLU A 297 -33.55 -25.74 2.53
N GLU A 298 -34.16 -24.59 2.81
CA GLU A 298 -35.62 -24.45 2.71
C GLU A 298 -36.13 -24.53 1.27
N ILE A 299 -35.43 -23.94 0.30
CA ILE A 299 -35.75 -24.15 -1.13
C ILE A 299 -35.73 -25.65 -1.46
N SER A 300 -34.71 -26.36 -1.01
CA SER A 300 -34.57 -27.80 -1.27
C SER A 300 -35.72 -28.60 -0.66
N LYS A 301 -36.12 -28.28 0.58
CA LYS A 301 -37.28 -28.91 1.25
C LYS A 301 -38.58 -28.62 0.51
N MET A 302 -38.83 -27.37 0.12
CA MET A 302 -40.03 -26.99 -0.63
C MET A 302 -40.11 -27.71 -1.98
N GLN A 303 -38.99 -27.78 -2.72
CA GLN A 303 -38.92 -28.51 -3.98
C GLN A 303 -39.19 -30.01 -3.77
N GLN A 304 -38.65 -30.60 -2.72
CA GLN A 304 -38.87 -32.01 -2.42
C GLN A 304 -40.34 -32.28 -2.05
N LEU A 305 -40.96 -31.39 -1.27
CA LEU A 305 -42.38 -31.48 -0.92
C LEU A 305 -43.27 -31.39 -2.17
N ALA A 306 -43.01 -30.41 -3.04
CA ALA A 306 -43.71 -30.25 -4.30
C ALA A 306 -43.58 -31.51 -5.19
N ARG A 307 -42.36 -32.06 -5.33
CA ARG A 307 -42.12 -33.30 -6.09
C ARG A 307 -42.89 -34.49 -5.51
N ARG A 308 -42.90 -34.68 -4.18
CA ARG A 308 -43.67 -35.75 -3.54
C ARG A 308 -45.17 -35.61 -3.80
N HIS A 309 -45.70 -34.39 -3.71
CA HIS A 309 -47.11 -34.13 -3.96
C HIS A 309 -47.48 -34.44 -5.41
N SER A 310 -46.69 -33.95 -6.38
CA SER A 310 -46.89 -34.26 -7.79
C SER A 310 -46.82 -35.75 -8.07
N GLN A 311 -45.86 -36.47 -7.48
CA GLN A 311 -45.75 -37.92 -7.66
C GLN A 311 -46.99 -38.65 -7.16
N LYS A 312 -47.50 -38.28 -5.97
CA LYS A 312 -48.73 -38.88 -5.42
C LYS A 312 -49.93 -38.67 -6.34
N ILE A 313 -50.08 -37.48 -6.91
CA ILE A 313 -51.14 -37.19 -7.89
C ILE A 313 -50.98 -38.06 -9.14
N ILE A 314 -49.75 -38.25 -9.63
CA ILE A 314 -49.48 -39.11 -10.79
C ILE A 314 -49.86 -40.56 -10.49
N ASP A 315 -49.45 -41.08 -9.32
CA ASP A 315 -49.73 -42.46 -8.90
C ASP A 315 -51.24 -42.71 -8.75
N GLU A 316 -51.98 -41.77 -8.13
CA GLU A 316 -53.43 -41.84 -7.98
C GLU A 316 -54.15 -41.80 -9.34
N ASN A 317 -53.72 -40.91 -10.25
CA ASN A 317 -54.28 -40.85 -11.60
C ASN A 317 -54.02 -42.14 -12.40
N GLN A 318 -52.84 -42.74 -12.26
CA GLN A 318 -52.52 -43.99 -12.94
C GLN A 318 -53.39 -45.16 -12.43
N LYS A 319 -53.66 -45.18 -11.12
CA LYS A 319 -54.58 -46.16 -10.53
C LYS A 319 -56.01 -45.99 -11.06
N LEU A 320 -56.53 -44.77 -11.07
CA LEU A 320 -57.87 -44.47 -11.59
C LEU A 320 -58.01 -44.85 -13.07
N ARG A 321 -56.98 -44.60 -13.89
CA ARG A 321 -56.95 -45.03 -15.29
C ARG A 321 -57.06 -46.55 -15.43
N SER A 322 -56.31 -47.29 -14.63
CA SER A 322 -56.34 -48.76 -14.62
C SER A 322 -57.71 -49.30 -14.20
N ASP A 323 -58.33 -48.70 -13.18
CA ASP A 323 -59.68 -49.08 -12.72
C ASP A 323 -60.75 -48.81 -13.78
N LEU A 324 -60.66 -47.66 -14.48
CA LEU A 324 -61.57 -47.32 -15.59
C LEU A 324 -61.44 -48.31 -16.75
N GLU A 325 -60.22 -48.67 -17.13
CA GLU A 325 -59.96 -49.63 -18.19
C GLU A 325 -60.52 -51.02 -17.85
N ALA A 326 -60.35 -51.47 -16.59
CA ALA A 326 -60.94 -52.72 -16.12
C ALA A 326 -62.47 -52.72 -16.19
N LYS A 327 -63.11 -51.61 -15.78
CA LYS A 327 -64.58 -51.46 -15.87
C LYS A 327 -65.08 -51.44 -17.32
N MET A 328 -64.32 -50.80 -18.22
CA MET A 328 -64.64 -50.74 -19.65
C MET A 328 -64.62 -52.15 -20.26
N ASN A 329 -63.60 -52.94 -19.94
CA ASN A 329 -63.49 -54.32 -20.41
C ASN A 329 -64.61 -55.22 -19.86
N ASP A 330 -65.00 -55.09 -18.58
CA ASP A 330 -66.13 -55.85 -18.01
C ASP A 330 -67.45 -55.52 -18.72
N LEU A 331 -67.69 -54.24 -19.03
CA LEU A 331 -68.88 -53.83 -19.77
C LEU A 331 -68.89 -54.32 -21.22
N ASP A 332 -67.75 -54.33 -21.90
CA ASP A 332 -67.63 -54.88 -23.25
C ASP A 332 -67.96 -56.38 -23.28
N VAL A 333 -67.46 -57.15 -22.30
CA VAL A 333 -67.78 -58.58 -22.14
C VAL A 333 -69.29 -58.78 -21.91
N ARG A 334 -69.90 -58.02 -20.99
CA ARG A 334 -71.35 -58.11 -20.72
C ARG A 334 -72.18 -57.73 -21.93
N SER A 335 -71.76 -56.74 -22.72
CA SER A 335 -72.46 -56.35 -23.96
C SER A 335 -72.47 -57.51 -24.94
N LYS A 336 -71.32 -58.16 -25.16
CA LYS A 336 -71.21 -59.34 -26.04
C LYS A 336 -72.11 -60.49 -25.58
N GLN A 337 -72.16 -60.76 -24.28
CA GLN A 337 -73.05 -61.80 -23.71
C GLN A 337 -74.54 -61.47 -23.93
N LEU A 338 -74.93 -60.20 -23.77
CA LEU A 338 -76.31 -59.77 -24.02
C LEU A 338 -76.69 -59.90 -25.50
N ASP A 339 -75.76 -59.61 -26.41
CA ASP A 339 -75.97 -59.81 -27.86
C ASP A 339 -76.10 -61.30 -28.23
N GLU A 340 -75.37 -62.20 -27.55
CA GLU A 340 -75.53 -63.66 -27.71
C GLU A 340 -76.86 -64.18 -27.17
N ILE A 341 -77.33 -63.67 -26.01
CA ILE A 341 -78.64 -64.04 -25.44
C ILE A 341 -79.78 -63.50 -26.32
N ALA A 342 -79.63 -62.30 -26.88
CA ALA A 342 -80.57 -61.71 -27.82
C ALA A 342 -80.79 -62.58 -29.08
N ALA A 343 -79.79 -63.38 -29.47
CA ALA A 343 -79.90 -64.28 -30.61
C ALA A 343 -80.63 -65.61 -30.31
N LYS A 344 -81.02 -65.90 -29.04
CA LYS A 344 -81.46 -67.25 -28.60
C LYS A 344 -82.88 -67.39 -27.99
N SER A 345 -83.74 -66.38 -27.87
CA SER A 345 -85.10 -66.55 -27.27
C SER A 345 -86.15 -65.51 -27.67
N ASP A 346 -87.40 -65.95 -27.93
CA ASP A 346 -88.53 -65.15 -28.42
C ASP A 346 -89.53 -64.64 -27.33
N TYR A 347 -89.31 -64.90 -26.03
CA TYR A 347 -90.21 -64.41 -24.96
C TYR A 347 -89.67 -63.21 -24.15
N ASP A 348 -88.36 -62.96 -24.14
CA ASP A 348 -87.77 -61.88 -23.33
C ASP A 348 -87.51 -60.56 -24.08
N ARG A 349 -88.14 -60.35 -25.24
CA ARG A 349 -87.89 -59.17 -26.09
C ARG A 349 -88.13 -57.84 -25.38
N ARG A 350 -89.09 -57.73 -24.44
CA ARG A 350 -89.37 -56.45 -23.73
C ARG A 350 -88.44 -56.17 -22.55
N SER A 351 -88.07 -57.18 -21.77
CA SER A 351 -87.11 -57.02 -20.65
C SER A 351 -85.70 -56.81 -21.19
N LEU A 352 -85.35 -57.52 -22.27
CA LEU A 352 -84.10 -57.34 -22.99
C LEU A 352 -84.01 -55.96 -23.67
N GLU A 353 -85.09 -55.44 -24.25
CA GLU A 353 -85.10 -54.09 -24.84
C GLU A 353 -84.93 -52.99 -23.76
N GLN A 354 -85.54 -53.15 -22.59
CA GLN A 354 -85.32 -52.24 -21.46
C GLN A 354 -83.88 -52.27 -20.96
N GLU A 355 -83.27 -53.46 -20.90
CA GLU A 355 -81.89 -53.59 -20.43
C GLU A 355 -80.88 -53.19 -21.49
N LYS A 356 -81.16 -53.41 -22.79
CA LYS A 356 -80.42 -52.82 -23.92
C LYS A 356 -80.52 -51.29 -23.92
N GLN A 357 -81.69 -50.71 -23.66
CA GLN A 357 -81.83 -49.26 -23.51
C GLN A 357 -81.05 -48.73 -22.32
N LYS A 358 -81.12 -49.38 -21.15
CA LYS A 358 -80.30 -49.00 -19.99
C LYS A 358 -78.80 -49.14 -20.27
N ASN A 359 -78.37 -50.19 -20.96
CA ASN A 359 -76.96 -50.35 -21.35
C ASN A 359 -76.54 -49.35 -22.42
N ALA A 360 -77.40 -49.01 -23.37
CA ALA A 360 -77.15 -47.96 -24.36
C ALA A 360 -77.06 -46.58 -23.70
N ILE A 361 -77.93 -46.28 -22.73
CA ILE A 361 -77.88 -45.06 -21.92
C ILE A 361 -76.60 -45.03 -21.08
N LYS A 362 -76.24 -46.13 -20.40
CA LYS A 362 -74.98 -46.23 -19.64
C LYS A 362 -73.75 -46.11 -20.55
N SER A 363 -73.76 -46.74 -21.72
CA SER A 363 -72.68 -46.66 -22.72
C SER A 363 -72.57 -45.25 -23.30
N SER A 364 -73.70 -44.58 -23.55
CA SER A 364 -73.75 -43.17 -23.95
C SER A 364 -73.20 -42.25 -22.86
N HIS A 365 -73.61 -42.43 -21.60
CA HIS A 365 -73.07 -41.69 -20.46
C HIS A 365 -71.57 -41.93 -20.27
N LEU A 366 -71.10 -43.17 -20.45
CA LEU A 366 -69.67 -43.49 -20.41
C LEU A 366 -68.92 -42.81 -21.55
N LYS A 367 -69.42 -42.87 -22.79
CA LYS A 367 -68.82 -42.12 -23.91
C LYS A 367 -68.78 -40.62 -23.66
N LEU A 368 -69.85 -40.06 -23.09
CA LEU A 368 -69.90 -38.65 -22.69
C LEU A 368 -68.85 -38.35 -21.61
N ALA A 369 -68.72 -39.23 -20.61
CA ALA A 369 -67.72 -39.11 -19.56
C ALA A 369 -66.28 -39.24 -20.12
N THR A 370 -66.03 -40.14 -21.09
CA THR A 370 -64.72 -40.26 -21.75
C THR A 370 -64.39 -39.02 -22.57
N LEU A 371 -65.38 -38.47 -23.29
CA LEU A 371 -65.23 -37.21 -24.01
C LEU A 371 -64.93 -36.05 -23.06
N GLU A 372 -65.63 -35.97 -21.93
CA GLU A 372 -65.39 -34.95 -20.91
C GLU A 372 -64.01 -35.13 -20.24
N GLN A 373 -63.59 -36.38 -20.00
CA GLN A 373 -62.26 -36.73 -19.52
C GLN A 373 -61.16 -36.30 -20.52
N GLN A 374 -61.35 -36.57 -21.82
CA GLN A 374 -60.41 -36.13 -22.86
C GLN A 374 -60.33 -34.60 -22.93
N LYS A 375 -61.47 -33.92 -22.80
CA LYS A 375 -61.54 -32.46 -22.78
C LYS A 375 -60.86 -31.88 -21.54
N ALA A 376 -61.01 -32.54 -20.39
CA ALA A 376 -60.30 -32.20 -19.16
C ALA A 376 -58.79 -32.43 -19.29
N ASP A 377 -58.36 -33.56 -19.85
CA ASP A 377 -56.94 -33.86 -20.10
C ASP A 377 -56.30 -32.83 -21.07
N GLU A 378 -57.02 -32.42 -22.10
CA GLU A 378 -56.58 -31.37 -23.04
C GLU A 378 -56.50 -29.99 -22.37
N ASN A 379 -57.43 -29.66 -21.48
CA ASN A 379 -57.36 -28.44 -20.67
C ASN A 379 -56.17 -28.48 -19.70
N VAL A 380 -55.89 -29.62 -19.07
CA VAL A 380 -54.71 -29.81 -18.20
C VAL A 380 -53.42 -29.64 -19.00
N LEU A 381 -53.33 -30.20 -20.21
CA LEU A 381 -52.19 -30.00 -21.11
C LEU A 381 -51.94 -28.51 -21.42
N LYS A 382 -52.99 -27.77 -21.78
CA LYS A 382 -52.91 -26.31 -22.01
C LYS A 382 -52.42 -25.57 -20.76
N LEU A 383 -52.92 -25.93 -19.58
CA LEU A 383 -52.51 -25.36 -18.30
C LEU A 383 -51.03 -25.64 -17.98
N VAL A 384 -50.56 -26.86 -18.25
CA VAL A 384 -49.15 -27.24 -18.08
C VAL A 384 -48.24 -26.45 -19.02
N GLU A 385 -48.66 -26.24 -20.28
CA GLU A 385 -47.92 -25.40 -21.22
C GLU A 385 -47.87 -23.94 -20.78
N GLU A 386 -49.00 -23.38 -20.31
CA GLU A 386 -49.08 -22.02 -19.76
C GLU A 386 -48.13 -21.86 -18.56
N GLN A 387 -48.19 -22.79 -17.61
CA GLN A 387 -47.30 -22.81 -16.44
C GLN A 387 -45.83 -22.91 -16.85
N LYS A 388 -45.50 -23.66 -17.91
CA LYS A 388 -44.14 -23.78 -18.43
C LYS A 388 -43.66 -22.45 -19.04
N ARG A 389 -44.53 -21.72 -19.76
CA ARG A 389 -44.22 -20.38 -20.27
C ARG A 389 -44.02 -19.38 -19.13
N GLU A 390 -44.92 -19.37 -18.14
CA GLU A 390 -44.81 -18.51 -16.96
C GLU A 390 -43.54 -18.78 -16.17
N LYS A 391 -43.20 -20.06 -15.93
CA LYS A 391 -41.95 -20.44 -15.25
C LYS A 391 -40.72 -19.96 -16.03
N HIS A 392 -40.72 -20.10 -17.35
CA HIS A 392 -39.62 -19.62 -18.18
C HIS A 392 -39.51 -18.08 -18.14
N ALA A 393 -40.64 -17.36 -18.16
CA ALA A 393 -40.67 -15.91 -18.03
C ALA A 393 -40.16 -15.45 -16.65
N ALA A 394 -40.57 -16.13 -15.58
CA ALA A 394 -40.10 -15.87 -14.22
C ALA A 394 -38.60 -16.11 -14.08
N LEU A 395 -38.07 -17.24 -14.59
CA LEU A 395 -36.63 -17.53 -14.58
C LEU A 395 -35.83 -16.47 -15.36
N LYS A 396 -36.33 -16.03 -16.52
CA LYS A 396 -35.69 -14.95 -17.29
C LYS A 396 -35.67 -13.64 -16.52
N LYS A 397 -36.73 -13.33 -15.78
CA LYS A 397 -36.81 -12.12 -14.94
C LYS A 397 -35.86 -12.21 -13.74
N ILE A 398 -35.75 -13.38 -13.09
CA ILE A 398 -34.77 -13.63 -12.02
C ILE A 398 -33.35 -13.38 -12.55
N LEU A 399 -32.99 -13.95 -13.70
CA LEU A 399 -31.67 -13.77 -14.29
C LEU A 399 -31.35 -12.28 -14.59
N MET A 400 -32.31 -11.52 -15.11
CA MET A 400 -32.11 -10.07 -15.33
C MET A 400 -31.92 -9.31 -14.01
N LEU A 401 -32.66 -9.68 -12.96
CA LEU A 401 -32.52 -9.06 -11.64
C LEU A 401 -31.18 -9.41 -10.98
N GLU A 402 -30.70 -10.64 -11.14
CA GLU A 402 -29.36 -11.05 -10.69
C GLU A 402 -28.28 -10.21 -11.38
N GLN A 403 -28.36 -10.03 -12.71
CA GLN A 403 -27.43 -9.18 -13.45
C GLN A 403 -27.46 -7.71 -13.01
N GLN A 404 -28.64 -7.16 -12.70
CA GLN A 404 -28.78 -5.81 -12.17
C GLN A 404 -28.20 -5.69 -10.76
N LEU A 405 -28.38 -6.71 -9.91
CA LEU A 405 -27.81 -6.75 -8.57
C LEU A 405 -26.28 -6.79 -8.62
N ASP A 406 -25.70 -7.62 -9.49
CA ASP A 406 -24.25 -7.72 -9.69
C ASP A 406 -23.67 -6.38 -10.18
N ALA A 407 -24.37 -5.72 -11.12
CA ALA A 407 -23.99 -4.39 -11.60
C ALA A 407 -24.02 -3.33 -10.49
N LYS A 408 -25.07 -3.35 -9.64
CA LYS A 408 -25.17 -2.47 -8.47
C LYS A 408 -24.02 -2.69 -7.49
N GLN A 409 -23.74 -3.94 -7.14
CA GLN A 409 -22.65 -4.28 -6.22
C GLN A 409 -21.28 -3.85 -6.77
N LYS A 410 -21.07 -3.97 -8.08
CA LYS A 410 -19.86 -3.48 -8.74
C LYS A 410 -19.71 -1.96 -8.61
N LEU A 411 -20.78 -1.20 -8.85
CA LEU A 411 -20.80 0.26 -8.67
C LEU A 411 -20.49 0.66 -7.22
N GLU A 412 -21.08 -0.02 -6.24
CA GLU A 412 -20.81 0.23 -4.81
C GLU A 412 -19.33 0.00 -4.46
N LEU A 413 -18.71 -1.06 -5.00
CA LEU A 413 -17.27 -1.32 -4.82
C LEU A 413 -16.40 -0.24 -5.46
N GLU A 414 -16.73 0.23 -6.66
CA GLU A 414 -16.00 1.33 -7.33
C GLU A 414 -16.07 2.64 -6.53
N ILE A 415 -17.25 2.97 -5.98
CA ILE A 415 -17.44 4.13 -5.08
C ILE A 415 -16.53 4.02 -3.85
N GLN A 416 -16.48 2.85 -3.19
CA GLN A 416 -15.63 2.65 -2.03
C GLN A 416 -14.14 2.73 -2.36
N GLN A 417 -13.72 2.19 -3.51
CA GLN A 417 -12.33 2.28 -3.98
C GLN A 417 -11.92 3.74 -4.25
N LEU A 418 -12.75 4.51 -4.95
CA LEU A 418 -12.51 5.93 -5.21
C LEU A 418 -12.45 6.75 -3.92
N LYS A 419 -13.37 6.50 -2.98
CA LYS A 419 -13.38 7.12 -1.66
C LYS A 419 -12.13 6.81 -0.84
N GLY A 420 -11.67 5.56 -0.87
CA GLY A 420 -10.42 5.14 -0.24
C GLY A 420 -9.20 5.83 -0.84
N LYS A 421 -9.12 5.91 -2.18
CA LYS A 421 -8.04 6.57 -2.91
C LYS A 421 -7.94 8.06 -2.59
N LEU A 422 -9.07 8.77 -2.56
CA LEU A 422 -9.13 10.18 -2.15
C LEU A 422 -8.62 10.38 -0.73
N LYS A 423 -9.06 9.53 0.21
CA LYS A 423 -8.65 9.63 1.62
C LYS A 423 -7.15 9.43 1.83
N VAL A 424 -6.53 8.53 1.06
CA VAL A 424 -5.07 8.33 1.06
C VAL A 424 -4.37 9.58 0.52
N MET A 425 -4.87 10.16 -0.58
CA MET A 425 -4.28 11.36 -1.18
C MET A 425 -4.38 12.60 -0.27
N GLU A 426 -5.43 12.74 0.53
CA GLU A 426 -5.56 13.83 1.53
C GLU A 426 -4.54 13.74 2.68
N HIS A 427 -4.07 12.54 3.02
CA HIS A 427 -3.18 12.32 4.17
C HIS A 427 -1.69 12.22 3.80
N MET A 428 -1.35 12.28 2.50
CA MET A 428 0.04 12.27 2.04
C MET A 428 0.66 13.68 2.18
N PRO A 429 1.71 13.87 3.00
CA PRO A 429 2.40 15.14 3.08
C PRO A 429 3.34 15.29 1.88
N GLY A 430 2.90 16.03 0.86
CA GLY A 430 3.68 16.38 -0.32
C GLY A 430 3.22 17.74 -0.85
N ASP A 431 4.17 18.51 -1.39
CA ASP A 431 4.10 19.94 -1.73
C ASP A 431 2.77 20.39 -2.37
N GLU A 432 2.37 21.64 -2.09
CA GLU A 432 1.22 22.34 -2.68
C GLU A 432 1.37 22.57 -4.21
N ASP A 433 1.68 21.53 -4.97
CA ASP A 433 1.75 21.54 -6.42
C ASP A 433 0.34 21.42 -7.01
N SER A 434 0.03 22.29 -7.97
CA SER A 434 -1.25 22.33 -8.70
C SER A 434 -1.65 20.98 -9.30
N ALA A 435 -0.69 20.13 -9.62
CA ALA A 435 -0.91 18.79 -10.17
C ALA A 435 -1.62 17.83 -9.19
N SER A 436 -1.24 17.85 -7.90
CA SER A 436 -1.88 17.02 -6.87
C SER A 436 -3.33 17.45 -6.63
N LYS A 437 -3.58 18.76 -6.64
CA LYS A 437 -4.90 19.36 -6.46
C LYS A 437 -5.84 19.05 -7.64
N ASN A 438 -5.33 19.12 -8.86
CA ASN A 438 -6.09 18.72 -10.06
C ASN A 438 -6.49 17.25 -10.00
N LYS A 439 -5.58 16.37 -9.55
CA LYS A 439 -5.87 14.93 -9.47
C LYS A 439 -6.87 14.56 -8.37
N ILE A 440 -6.89 15.32 -7.26
CA ILE A 440 -7.93 15.20 -6.23
C ILE A 440 -9.29 15.65 -6.78
N ASN A 441 -9.33 16.77 -7.53
CA ASN A 441 -10.58 17.24 -8.14
C ASN A 441 -11.12 16.24 -9.18
N GLU A 442 -10.28 15.72 -10.07
CA GLU A 442 -10.68 14.69 -11.05
C GLU A 442 -11.27 13.44 -10.39
N LEU A 443 -10.64 12.95 -9.31
CA LEU A 443 -11.15 11.80 -8.56
C LEU A 443 -12.45 12.13 -7.80
N SER A 444 -12.63 13.38 -7.37
CA SER A 444 -13.83 13.82 -6.67
C SER A 444 -15.02 13.94 -7.61
N GLU A 445 -14.81 14.47 -8.82
CA GLU A 445 -15.82 14.51 -9.88
C GLU A 445 -16.25 13.10 -10.29
N ALA A 446 -15.29 12.20 -10.53
CA ALA A 446 -15.58 10.81 -10.86
C ALA A 446 -16.32 10.06 -9.74
N LEU A 447 -16.01 10.35 -8.47
CA LEU A 447 -16.73 9.82 -7.32
C LEU A 447 -18.17 10.32 -7.29
N GLN A 448 -18.38 11.62 -7.52
CA GLN A 448 -19.72 12.21 -7.54
C GLN A 448 -20.58 11.63 -8.66
N GLU A 449 -20.04 11.49 -9.87
CA GLU A 449 -20.74 10.88 -11.00
C GLU A 449 -21.21 9.45 -10.67
N LYS A 450 -20.37 8.65 -10.00
CA LYS A 450 -20.71 7.28 -9.59
C LYS A 450 -21.78 7.23 -8.48
N ILE A 451 -21.75 8.18 -7.55
CA ILE A 451 -22.78 8.32 -6.51
C ILE A 451 -24.13 8.68 -7.16
N ASP A 452 -24.13 9.65 -8.07
CA ASP A 452 -25.35 10.08 -8.78
C ASP A 452 -25.94 8.93 -9.63
N GLU A 453 -25.09 8.12 -10.26
CA GLU A 453 -25.48 6.90 -10.99
C GLU A 453 -26.17 5.87 -10.07
N LEU A 454 -25.62 5.65 -8.87
CA LEU A 454 -26.20 4.73 -7.88
C LEU A 454 -27.55 5.25 -7.36
N ASP A 455 -27.63 6.53 -6.99
CA ASP A 455 -28.86 7.18 -6.50
C ASP A 455 -29.97 7.13 -7.55
N GLY A 456 -29.64 7.37 -8.82
CA GLY A 456 -30.57 7.23 -9.94
C GLY A 456 -31.11 5.81 -10.08
N MET A 457 -30.24 4.80 -9.89
CA MET A 457 -30.63 3.39 -9.93
C MET A 457 -31.53 3.00 -8.75
N GLU A 458 -31.25 3.49 -7.54
CA GLU A 458 -32.07 3.25 -6.35
C GLU A 458 -33.45 3.91 -6.44
N SER A 459 -33.51 5.15 -6.92
CA SER A 459 -34.77 5.87 -7.16
C SER A 459 -35.68 5.14 -8.15
N LEU A 460 -35.11 4.64 -9.25
CA LEU A 460 -35.82 3.82 -10.22
C LEU A 460 -36.37 2.53 -9.59
N ASN A 461 -35.55 1.85 -8.78
CA ASN A 461 -35.96 0.62 -8.08
C ASN A 461 -37.11 0.88 -7.10
N GLN A 462 -37.05 1.95 -6.31
CA GLN A 462 -38.13 2.34 -5.41
C GLN A 462 -39.42 2.62 -6.17
N THR A 463 -39.33 3.30 -7.31
CA THR A 463 -40.48 3.55 -8.19
C THR A 463 -41.09 2.25 -8.72
N LEU A 464 -40.25 1.29 -9.13
CA LEU A 464 -40.68 -0.03 -9.60
C LEU A 464 -41.38 -0.84 -8.50
N VAL A 465 -40.85 -0.85 -7.27
CA VAL A 465 -41.47 -1.52 -6.12
C VAL A 465 -42.84 -0.91 -5.80
N ILE A 466 -42.97 0.42 -5.84
CA ILE A 466 -44.26 1.09 -5.63
C ILE A 466 -45.24 0.71 -6.74
N LYS A 467 -44.80 0.63 -8.00
CA LYS A 467 -45.66 0.26 -9.13
C LYS A 467 -46.09 -1.21 -9.08
N GLU A 468 -45.18 -2.10 -8.73
CA GLU A 468 -45.46 -3.54 -8.59
C GLU A 468 -46.41 -3.81 -7.41
N SER A 469 -46.21 -3.13 -6.27
CA SER A 469 -47.13 -3.25 -5.13
C SER A 469 -48.55 -2.76 -5.48
N LYS A 470 -48.69 -1.64 -6.20
CA LYS A 470 -49.99 -1.18 -6.72
C LYS A 470 -50.64 -2.19 -7.65
N SER A 471 -49.89 -2.70 -8.64
CA SER A 471 -50.43 -3.69 -9.58
C SER A 471 -50.81 -5.01 -8.89
N ASN A 472 -50.07 -5.40 -7.84
CA ASN A 472 -50.40 -6.60 -7.06
C ASN A 472 -51.66 -6.41 -6.21
N ILE A 473 -51.90 -5.20 -5.67
CA ILE A 473 -53.15 -4.86 -5.00
C ILE A 473 -54.32 -4.96 -5.98
N GLU A 474 -54.19 -4.37 -7.17
CA GLU A 474 -55.21 -4.43 -8.23
C GLU A 474 -55.51 -5.89 -8.64
N LEU A 475 -54.49 -6.74 -8.79
CA LEU A 475 -54.65 -8.16 -9.07
C LEU A 475 -55.35 -8.91 -7.93
N GLN A 476 -55.03 -8.59 -6.66
CA GLN A 476 -55.73 -9.17 -5.51
C GLN A 476 -57.19 -8.75 -5.44
N GLU A 477 -57.51 -7.50 -5.75
CA GLU A 477 -58.90 -7.01 -5.82
C GLU A 477 -59.69 -7.72 -6.93
N ALA A 478 -59.13 -7.80 -8.14
CA ALA A 478 -59.74 -8.53 -9.25
C ALA A 478 -59.95 -10.02 -8.92
N ARG A 479 -58.99 -10.65 -8.23
CA ARG A 479 -59.12 -12.04 -7.77
C ARG A 479 -60.24 -12.21 -6.74
N LYS A 480 -60.36 -11.28 -5.78
CA LYS A 480 -61.46 -11.30 -4.79
C LYS A 480 -62.82 -11.13 -5.46
N GLU A 481 -62.94 -10.28 -6.49
CA GLU A 481 -64.18 -10.16 -7.26
C GLU A 481 -64.53 -11.45 -7.98
N LEU A 482 -63.56 -12.10 -8.64
CA LEU A 482 -63.78 -13.40 -9.29
C LEU A 482 -64.20 -14.50 -8.31
N GLU A 483 -63.60 -14.56 -7.12
CA GLU A 483 -63.99 -15.50 -6.05
C GLU A 483 -65.38 -15.22 -5.47
N ASN A 484 -65.83 -13.95 -5.48
CA ASN A 484 -67.18 -13.58 -5.07
C ASN A 484 -68.21 -13.90 -6.16
N VAL A 485 -67.90 -13.65 -7.44
CA VAL A 485 -68.76 -14.01 -8.58
C VAL A 485 -68.91 -15.52 -8.69
N GLY A 486 -67.83 -16.30 -8.51
CA GLY A 486 -67.88 -17.76 -8.50
C GLY A 486 -68.61 -18.38 -7.29
N ARG A 487 -68.92 -17.59 -6.26
CA ARG A 487 -69.77 -18.00 -5.13
C ARG A 487 -71.26 -17.68 -5.32
N HIS A 488 -71.62 -16.92 -6.36
CA HIS A 488 -73.00 -16.50 -6.67
C HIS A 488 -73.57 -17.17 -7.93
N ILE A 489 -72.78 -18.04 -8.56
CA ILE A 489 -73.18 -19.02 -9.59
C ILE A 489 -73.22 -20.38 -8.91
#